data_AF-A0A6B3AR31-F1
#
_entry.id   AF-A0A6B3AR31-F1
#
_cell.length_a   1.000
_cell.length_b   1.000
_cell.length_c   1.000
_cell.angle_alpha   90.00
_cell.angle_beta   90.00
_cell.angle_gamma   90.00
#
_symmetry.space_group_name_H-M   'P 1'
#
loop_
_entity.id
_entity.type
_entity.pdbx_description
1 polymer ?
#
loop_
_entity_poly.entity_id
_entity_poly.type
_entity_poly.pdbx_seq_one_letter_code
_entity_poly.pdbx_strand_id
1 'polypeptide(L)' 'MSEVYAARRARLRECCNAGGSAAALVSRPANVRYLAGAAPEGAVLLLGPAEDLLVCGSPPDDRAPHARPDEALRRHV' A
#
# COMPACT_ATOMS: atom_id res chain seq x y z
N MET A 1 -12.92 5.09 6.05
CA MET A 1 -12.02 3.92 6.14
C MET A 1 -10.57 4.22 5.72
N SER A 2 -10.31 5.22 4.86
CA SER A 2 -8.95 5.60 4.40
C SER A 2 -7.97 5.94 5.53
N GLU A 3 -8.42 6.66 6.57
CA GLU A 3 -7.57 7.08 7.70
C GLU A 3 -6.88 5.91 8.43
N VAL A 4 -7.52 4.75 8.51
CA VAL A 4 -6.95 3.56 9.18
C VAL A 4 -5.72 3.06 8.41
N TYR A 5 -5.78 3.04 7.08
CA TYR A 5 -4.67 2.61 6.24
C TYR A 5 -3.52 3.62 6.29
N ALA A 6 -3.83 4.92 6.23
CA ALA A 6 -2.84 5.98 6.39
C ALA A 6 -2.10 5.88 7.75
N ALA A 7 -2.82 5.67 8.85
CA ALA A 7 -2.24 5.50 10.18
C ALA A 7 -1.32 4.27 10.26
N ARG A 8 -1.70 3.15 9.64
CA ARG A 8 -0.86 1.94 9.59
C ARG A 8 0.43 2.19 8.81
N ARG A 9 0.36 2.89 7.67
CA ARG A 9 1.54 3.27 6.86
C ARG A 9 2.44 4.25 7.60
N ALA A 10 1.88 5.23 8.29
CA ALA A 10 2.63 6.18 9.12
C ALA A 10 3.43 5.45 10.21
N ARG A 11 2.79 4.54 10.96
CA ARG A 11 3.45 3.72 11.98
C ARG A 11 4.58 2.86 11.40
N LEU A 12 4.37 2.25 10.23
CA LEU A 12 5.41 1.47 9.57
C LEU A 12 6.61 2.35 9.17
N ARG A 13 6.34 3.54 8.63
CA ARG A 13 7.37 4.53 8.28
C ARG A 13 8.20 4.95 9.49
N GLU A 14 7.56 5.22 10.63
CA GLU A 14 8.25 5.51 11.89
C GLU A 14 9.22 4.39 12.30
N CYS A 15 8.77 3.13 12.24
CA CYS A 15 9.61 1.97 12.54
C CYS A 15 10.80 1.85 11.56
N CYS A 16 10.57 2.04 10.25
CA CYS A 16 11.63 1.97 9.25
C CYS A 16 12.66 3.09 9.41
N ASN A 17 12.20 4.32 9.68
CA ASN A 17 13.06 5.47 9.93
C ASN A 17 13.93 5.26 11.19
N ALA A 18 13.36 4.69 12.26
CA ALA A 18 14.12 4.32 13.46
C ALA A 18 15.23 3.29 13.16
N GLY A 19 15.03 2.45 12.14
CA GLY A 19 16.03 1.51 11.61
C GLY A 19 16.96 2.09 10.54
N GLY A 20 16.91 3.40 10.27
CA GLY A 20 17.75 4.06 9.25
C GLY A 20 17.29 3.88 7.80
N SER A 21 16.11 3.31 7.57
CA SER A 21 15.55 3.11 6.23
C SER A 21 14.53 4.21 5.90
N ALA A 22 14.83 5.01 4.87
CA ALA A 22 13.95 6.09 4.41
C ALA A 22 12.72 5.60 3.62
N ALA A 23 12.65 4.31 3.29
CA ALA A 23 11.58 3.71 2.51
C ALA A 23 11.36 2.24 2.91
N ALA A 24 10.20 1.69 2.55
CA ALA A 24 9.87 0.28 2.76
C ALA A 24 9.19 -0.33 1.53
N LEU A 25 9.61 -1.54 1.14
CA LEU A 25 8.97 -2.33 0.10
C LEU A 25 8.22 -3.51 0.73
N VAL A 26 6.92 -3.60 0.50
CA VAL A 26 6.04 -4.63 1.06
C VAL A 26 5.44 -5.45 -0.06
N SER A 27 5.83 -6.73 -0.14
CA SER A 27 5.41 -7.66 -1.20
C SER A 27 4.53 -8.81 -0.72
N ARG A 28 4.44 -9.05 0.60
CA ARG A 28 3.57 -10.11 1.14
C ARG A 28 2.09 -9.70 1.01
N PRO A 29 1.23 -10.46 0.32
CA PRO A 29 -0.15 -10.05 0.02
C PRO A 29 -0.99 -9.64 1.23
N ALA A 30 -0.84 -10.36 2.36
CA ALA A 30 -1.55 -10.04 3.60
C ALA A 30 -1.15 -8.66 4.15
N ASN A 31 0.14 -8.33 4.10
CA ASN A 31 0.65 -7.05 4.59
C ASN A 31 0.25 -5.91 3.65
N VAL A 32 0.29 -6.14 2.33
CA VAL A 32 -0.18 -5.16 1.35
C VAL A 32 -1.64 -4.84 1.60
N ARG A 33 -2.51 -5.85 1.79
CA ARG A 33 -3.93 -5.61 2.07
C ARG A 33 -4.17 -4.94 3.42
N TYR A 34 -3.37 -5.29 4.43
CA TYR A 34 -3.42 -4.62 5.72
C TYR A 34 -3.11 -3.12 5.62
N LEU A 35 -2.18 -2.72 4.75
CA LEU A 35 -1.70 -1.34 4.61
C LEU A 35 -2.42 -0.52 3.53
N ALA A 36 -2.99 -1.17 2.53
CA ALA A 36 -3.56 -0.55 1.33
C ALA A 36 -5.04 -0.87 1.11
N GLY A 37 -5.67 -1.67 1.98
CA GLY A 37 -7.03 -2.13 1.81
C GLY A 37 -7.14 -3.23 0.76
N ALA A 38 -8.11 -3.14 -0.14
CA ALA A 38 -8.36 -4.20 -1.11
C ALA A 38 -7.38 -4.16 -2.31
N ALA A 39 -6.10 -4.35 -2.01
CA ALA A 39 -5.05 -4.46 -3.03
C ALA A 39 -5.23 -5.73 -3.88
N PRO A 40 -5.05 -5.63 -5.22
CA PRO A 40 -5.05 -6.78 -6.12
C PRO A 40 -4.04 -7.84 -5.71
N GLU A 41 -4.28 -9.08 -6.14
CA GLU A 41 -3.26 -10.13 -6.02
C GLU A 41 -2.01 -9.76 -6.81
N GLY A 42 -0.84 -10.11 -6.27
CA GLY A 42 0.45 -9.74 -6.87
C GLY A 42 0.82 -8.26 -6.73
N ALA A 43 0.00 -7.42 -6.09
CA ALA A 43 0.35 -6.04 -5.83
C ALA A 43 1.49 -5.89 -4.82
N VAL A 44 2.32 -4.87 -5.02
CA VAL A 44 3.45 -4.52 -4.16
C VAL A 44 3.29 -3.06 -3.73
N LEU A 45 3.51 -2.78 -2.44
CA LEU A 45 3.43 -1.43 -1.89
C LEU A 45 4.83 -0.89 -1.60
N LEU A 46 5.14 0.27 -2.18
CA LEU A 46 6.33 1.06 -1.87
C LEU A 46 5.92 2.26 -1.01
N LEU A 47 6.45 2.34 0.22
CA LEU A 47 6.36 3.53 1.06
C LEU A 47 7.60 4.37 0.85
N GLY A 48 7.49 5.45 0.07
CA GLY A 48 8.58 6.37 -0.20
C GLY A 48 8.60 7.56 0.77
N PRO A 49 9.63 8.41 0.72
CA PRO A 49 9.69 9.64 1.50
C PRO A 49 8.68 10.71 1.01
N ALA A 50 8.31 10.68 -0.28
CA ALA A 50 7.43 11.68 -0.89
C ALA A 50 6.00 11.16 -1.15
N GLU A 51 5.86 9.91 -1.57
CA GLU A 51 4.58 9.31 -1.91
C GLU A 51 4.54 7.80 -1.61
N ASP A 52 3.33 7.29 -1.41
CA ASP A 52 3.05 5.87 -1.28
C ASP A 52 2.53 5.34 -2.63
N LEU A 53 3.20 4.31 -3.16
CA LEU A 53 2.93 3.75 -4.48
C LEU A 53 2.46 2.30 -4.39
N LEU A 54 1.28 2.00 -4.91
CA LEU A 54 0.79 0.65 -5.12
C LEU A 54 1.07 0.23 -6.56
N VAL A 55 1.99 -0.71 -6.74
CA VAL A 55 2.33 -1.32 -8.02
C VAL A 55 1.46 -2.56 -8.21
N CYS A 56 0.70 -2.61 -9.29
CA CYS A 56 -0.18 -3.73 -9.61
C CYS A 56 0.33 -4.44 -10.87
N GLY A 57 0.62 -5.73 -10.80
CA GLY A 57 1.08 -6.52 -11.96
C GLY A 57 -0.01 -6.81 -13.00
N SER A 58 -1.26 -6.45 -12.72
CA SER A 58 -2.38 -6.51 -13.65
C SER A 58 -3.40 -5.44 -13.26
N PRO A 59 -4.15 -4.87 -14.23
CA PRO A 59 -5.24 -3.96 -13.91
C PRO A 59 -6.24 -4.67 -12.97
N PRO A 60 -6.81 -3.97 -11.97
CA PRO A 60 -7.78 -4.57 -11.07
C PRO A 60 -8.98 -5.06 -11.90
N ASP A 61 -9.50 -6.22 -11.54
CA ASP A 61 -10.74 -6.72 -12.14
C ASP A 61 -11.90 -5.85 -11.65
N ASP A 62 -12.54 -5.12 -12.57
CA ASP A 62 -13.68 -4.23 -12.29
C ASP A 62 -14.93 -4.99 -11.78
N ARG A 63 -14.90 -6.33 -11.79
CA ARG A 63 -16.00 -7.19 -11.33
C ARG A 63 -16.24 -7.16 -9.81
N ALA A 64 -15.35 -6.56 -9.01
CA ALA A 64 -15.49 -6.46 -7.55
C ALA A 64 -15.56 -4.99 -7.07
N PRO A 65 -16.70 -4.29 -7.24
CA PRO A 65 -16.82 -2.84 -6.99
C PRO A 65 -16.64 -2.41 -5.52
N HIS A 66 -16.64 -3.35 -4.56
CA HIS A 66 -16.58 -3.05 -3.13
C HIS A 66 -15.17 -3.17 -2.52
N ALA A 67 -14.17 -3.48 -3.34
CA ALA A 67 -12.83 -3.82 -2.88
C ALA A 67 -11.78 -2.97 -3.64
N ARG A 68 -11.84 -1.64 -3.49
CA ARG A 68 -10.82 -0.73 -4.02
C ARG A 68 -9.69 -0.52 -3.00
N PRO A 69 -8.42 -0.42 -3.44
CA PRO A 69 -7.35 0.05 -2.58
C PRO A 69 -7.61 1.46 -2.05
N ASP A 70 -6.91 1.82 -0.98
CA ASP A 70 -6.92 3.18 -0.43
C ASP A 70 -6.63 4.22 -1.52
N GLU A 71 -7.54 5.19 -1.67
CA GLU A 71 -7.49 6.19 -2.74
C GLU A 71 -6.36 7.20 -2.56
N ALA A 72 -5.81 7.30 -1.35
CA ALA A 72 -4.61 8.09 -1.07
C ALA A 72 -3.33 7.51 -1.68
N LEU A 73 -3.35 6.27 -2.18
CA LEU A 73 -2.20 5.64 -2.82
C LEU A 73 -2.13 6.01 -4.30
N ARG A 74 -0.95 6.43 -4.73
CA ARG A 74 -0.67 6.51 -6.16
C ARG A 74 -0.61 5.09 -6.73
N ARG A 75 -1.22 4.88 -7.88
CA ARG A 75 -1.24 3.56 -8.54
C ARG A 75 -0.30 3.54 -9.73
N HIS A 76 0.49 2.49 -9.82
CA HIS A 76 1.28 2.14 -11.01
C HIS A 76 0.76 0.81 -11.54
N VAL A 77 0.37 0.79 -12.81
CA VAL A 77 -0.19 -0.36 -13.55
C VAL A 77 0.59 -0.54 -14.83
#